data_AF-A0A9P4V8E3-F1
#
_entry.id   AF-A0A9P4V8E3-F1
#
_cell.length_a   1.000
_cell.length_b   1.000
_cell.length_c   1.000
_cell.angle_alpha   90.00
_cell.angle_beta   90.00
_cell.angle_gamma   90.00
#
_symmetry.space_group_name_H-M   'P 1'
#
loop_
_entity.id
_entity.type
_entity.pdbx_description
1 polymer ?
#
loop_
_entity_poly.entity_id
_entity_poly.type
_entity_poly.pdbx_seq_one_letter_code
_entity_poly.pdbx_strand_id
1 'polypeptide(L)'
;STQLSKIRLAVHKQSIRNDLILHEKVRLREAPNNEKKRRKRGKPLLLQRDDQYHGGAVLWSPWKVQQARDRQVEQDAKKLLQQQQKEVEQERRQREKEEKAEQLAERRQKATELKQRRRQQKQDEALQREERRISQAANQQLKGDLQAASKGKARKQKPIKSCTNDIADQTAGVEAPKAVQVEGVALPKATRTRTVQPPQRYLI
;
A
#
# COMPACT_ATOMS: atom_id res chain seq x y z
N SER A 1 52.28 -51.18 30.35
CA SER A 1 50.87 -51.54 30.59
C SER A 1 50.03 -50.43 31.24
N THR A 2 50.57 -49.65 32.18
CA THR A 2 49.82 -48.62 32.95
C THR A 2 49.32 -47.40 32.16
N GLN A 3 49.92 -47.07 31.01
CA GLN A 3 49.48 -45.92 30.20
C GLN A 3 48.22 -46.23 29.38
N LEU A 4 48.10 -47.45 28.84
CA LEU A 4 46.93 -47.90 28.09
C LEU A 4 45.67 -47.94 28.97
N SER A 5 45.79 -48.41 30.21
CA SER A 5 44.67 -48.44 31.16
C SER A 5 44.21 -47.02 31.53
N LYS A 6 45.14 -46.08 31.72
CA LYS A 6 44.84 -44.66 31.96
C LYS A 6 44.09 -44.02 30.79
N ILE A 7 44.52 -44.29 29.55
CA ILE A 7 43.85 -43.77 28.34
C ILE A 7 42.44 -44.38 28.22
N ARG A 8 42.30 -45.70 28.40
CA ARG A 8 41.00 -46.37 28.35
C ARG A 8 40.03 -45.81 29.40
N LEU A 9 40.51 -45.59 30.63
CA LEU A 9 39.71 -44.99 31.70
C LEU A 9 39.30 -43.55 31.36
N ALA A 10 40.21 -42.74 30.81
CA ALA A 10 39.93 -41.38 30.40
C ALA A 10 38.87 -41.31 29.29
N VAL A 11 38.97 -42.18 28.27
CA VAL A 11 38.00 -42.30 27.19
C VAL A 11 36.64 -42.73 27.72
N HIS A 12 36.59 -43.75 28.58
CA HIS A 12 35.35 -44.22 29.20
C HIS A 12 34.68 -43.12 30.04
N LYS A 13 35.47 -42.42 30.88
CA LYS A 13 35.00 -41.27 31.67
C LYS A 13 34.48 -40.14 30.79
N GLN A 14 35.07 -39.92 29.61
CA GLN A 14 34.59 -38.92 28.67
C GLN A 14 33.29 -39.35 27.98
N SER A 15 33.16 -40.63 27.61
CA SER A 15 31.93 -41.21 27.06
C SER A 15 30.76 -41.02 28.01
N ILE A 16 30.91 -41.44 29.27
CA ILE A 16 29.85 -41.30 30.29
C ILE A 16 29.45 -39.84 30.47
N ARG A 17 30.42 -38.91 30.50
CA ARG A 17 30.14 -37.48 30.62
C ARG A 17 29.36 -36.95 29.42
N ASN A 18 29.72 -37.37 28.21
CA ASN A 18 29.00 -36.98 27.01
C ASN A 18 27.56 -37.50 27.02
N ASP A 19 27.36 -38.77 27.40
CA ASP A 19 26.03 -39.38 27.50
C ASP A 19 25.15 -38.65 28.52
N LEU A 20 25.69 -38.34 29.70
CA LEU A 20 24.97 -37.58 30.72
C LEU A 20 24.55 -36.19 30.21
N ILE A 21 25.47 -35.46 29.55
CA ILE A 21 25.19 -34.14 28.97
C ILE A 21 24.11 -34.25 27.88
N LEU A 22 24.12 -35.30 27.07
CA LEU A 22 23.10 -35.52 26.04
C LEU A 22 21.72 -35.74 26.68
N HIS A 23 21.62 -36.59 27.70
CA HIS A 23 20.37 -36.81 28.42
C HIS A 23 19.89 -35.55 29.15
N GLU A 24 20.79 -34.75 29.73
CA GLU A 24 20.44 -33.45 30.30
C GLU A 24 19.90 -32.48 29.25
N LYS A 25 20.54 -32.38 28.07
CA LYS A 25 20.05 -31.56 26.96
C LYS A 25 18.65 -31.98 26.51
N VAL A 26 18.39 -33.28 26.41
CA VAL A 26 17.05 -33.80 26.06
C VAL A 26 16.03 -33.41 27.14
N ARG A 27 16.33 -33.68 28.42
CA ARG A 27 15.44 -33.34 29.53
C ARG A 27 15.17 -31.85 29.63
N LEU A 28 16.16 -30.98 29.39
CA LEU A 28 15.99 -29.53 29.39
C LEU A 28 15.13 -29.04 28.21
N ARG A 29 15.25 -29.66 27.04
CA ARG A 29 14.38 -29.37 25.89
C ARG A 29 12.93 -29.79 26.16
N GLU A 30 12.73 -30.90 26.86
CA GLU A 30 11.40 -31.43 27.18
C GLU A 30 10.75 -30.76 28.39
N ALA A 31 11.55 -30.28 29.36
CA ALA A 31 11.08 -29.62 30.58
C ALA A 31 10.00 -28.54 30.33
N PRO A 32 10.16 -27.57 29.40
CA PRO A 32 9.12 -26.57 29.16
C PRO A 32 7.85 -27.18 28.56
N ASN A 33 7.96 -28.23 27.74
CA ASN A 33 6.81 -28.92 27.18
C ASN A 33 6.07 -29.72 28.24
N ASN A 34 6.80 -30.39 29.12
CA ASN A 34 6.25 -31.12 30.26
C ASN A 34 5.58 -30.16 31.25
N GLU A 35 6.18 -29.01 31.53
CA GLU A 35 5.60 -27.98 32.36
C GLU A 35 4.33 -27.40 31.73
N LYS A 36 4.34 -27.10 30.43
CA LYS A 36 3.13 -26.69 29.69
C LYS A 36 2.04 -27.74 29.76
N LYS A 37 2.36 -29.03 29.62
CA LYS A 37 1.40 -30.14 29.75
C LYS A 37 0.85 -30.24 31.17
N ARG A 38 1.71 -30.12 32.20
CA ARG A 38 1.29 -30.11 33.62
C ARG A 38 0.38 -28.93 33.95
N ARG A 39 0.69 -27.74 33.44
CA ARG A 39 -0.14 -26.53 33.61
C ARG A 39 -1.45 -26.60 32.85
N LYS A 40 -1.50 -27.31 31.72
CA LYS A 40 -2.74 -27.63 31.02
C LYS A 40 -3.53 -28.64 31.84
N ARG A 41 -4.25 -28.15 32.86
CA ARG A 41 -5.35 -28.91 33.45
C ARG A 41 -6.30 -29.29 32.32
N GLY A 42 -6.71 -30.57 32.27
CA GLY A 42 -7.69 -31.03 31.29
C GLY A 42 -8.96 -30.20 31.39
N LYS A 43 -9.65 -29.97 30.26
CA LYS A 43 -10.98 -29.37 30.29
C LYS A 43 -11.87 -30.29 31.12
N PRO A 44 -12.57 -29.78 32.14
CA PRO A 44 -13.48 -30.60 32.91
C PRO A 44 -14.58 -31.10 31.98
N LEU A 45 -14.98 -32.36 32.16
CA LEU A 45 -16.13 -32.90 31.45
C LEU A 45 -17.38 -32.15 31.94
N LEU A 46 -18.09 -31.49 31.03
CA LEU A 46 -19.27 -30.71 31.35
C LEU A 46 -20.46 -31.66 31.57
N LEU A 47 -20.54 -32.21 32.78
CA LEU A 47 -21.69 -32.97 33.23
C LEU A 47 -22.84 -31.98 33.53
N GLN A 48 -23.91 -32.04 32.74
CA GLN A 48 -25.10 -31.22 32.98
C GLN A 48 -25.90 -31.79 34.14
N ARG A 49 -26.27 -30.93 35.09
CA ARG A 49 -27.23 -31.26 36.14
C ARG A 49 -28.63 -31.33 35.53
N ASP A 50 -29.48 -32.17 36.11
CA ASP A 50 -30.88 -32.24 35.74
C ASP A 50 -31.61 -30.99 36.26
N ASP A 51 -32.56 -30.46 35.48
CA ASP A 51 -33.20 -29.15 35.73
C ASP A 51 -34.03 -29.10 37.04
N GLN A 52 -34.42 -30.26 37.57
CA GLN A 52 -35.23 -30.42 38.78
C GLN A 52 -34.40 -30.70 40.05
N TYR A 53 -33.11 -30.38 40.05
CA TYR A 53 -32.24 -30.74 41.16
C TYR A 53 -32.35 -29.79 42.37
N HIS A 54 -32.73 -30.31 43.54
CA HIS A 54 -32.99 -29.53 44.76
C HIS A 54 -31.83 -29.46 45.77
N GLY A 55 -30.59 -29.75 45.36
CA GLY A 55 -29.39 -29.62 46.20
C GLY A 55 -29.09 -30.87 47.03
N GLY A 56 -27.96 -31.52 46.74
CA GLY A 56 -27.45 -32.71 47.41
C GLY A 56 -26.11 -33.15 46.80
N ALA A 57 -25.74 -34.42 46.97
CA ALA A 57 -24.68 -35.03 46.15
C ALA A 57 -25.26 -35.57 44.83
N VAL A 58 -24.57 -35.36 43.71
CA VAL A 58 -24.93 -35.97 42.41
C VAL A 58 -24.01 -37.15 42.16
N LEU A 59 -24.57 -38.36 42.14
CA LEU A 59 -23.86 -39.55 41.69
C LEU A 59 -23.92 -39.61 40.16
N TRP A 60 -22.75 -39.60 39.52
CA TRP A 60 -22.66 -39.75 38.07
C TRP A 60 -22.44 -41.22 37.71
N SER A 61 -23.43 -41.82 37.04
CA SER A 61 -23.25 -43.16 36.48
C SER A 61 -22.28 -43.11 35.28
N PRO A 62 -21.57 -44.23 34.99
CA PRO A 62 -20.70 -44.31 33.82
C PRO A 62 -21.38 -43.91 32.50
N TRP A 63 -22.67 -44.21 32.37
CA TRP A 63 -23.47 -43.84 31.21
C TRP A 63 -23.66 -42.32 31.07
N LYS A 64 -23.94 -41.59 32.16
CA LYS A 64 -24.02 -40.11 32.13
C LYS A 64 -22.67 -39.47 31.75
N VAL A 65 -21.56 -40.10 32.17
CA VAL A 65 -20.21 -39.68 31.79
C VAL A 65 -19.97 -39.89 30.29
N GLN A 66 -20.40 -41.02 29.71
CA GLN A 66 -20.32 -41.26 28.27
C GLN A 66 -21.14 -40.22 27.49
N GLN A 67 -22.39 -39.97 27.88
CA GLN A 67 -23.22 -38.95 27.22
C GLN A 67 -22.58 -37.56 27.22
N ALA A 68 -21.94 -37.15 28.32
CA ALA A 68 -21.25 -35.87 28.38
C ALA A 68 -20.05 -35.82 27.41
N ARG A 69 -19.35 -36.94 27.19
CA ARG A 69 -18.27 -37.04 26.20
C ARG A 69 -18.82 -36.93 24.78
N ASP A 70 -19.89 -37.65 24.47
CA ASP A 70 -20.51 -37.64 23.15
C ASP A 70 -20.98 -36.23 22.78
N ARG A 71 -21.64 -35.53 23.72
CA ARG A 71 -22.02 -34.11 23.56
C ARG A 71 -20.83 -33.21 23.29
N GLN A 72 -19.69 -33.43 23.97
CA GLN A 72 -18.50 -32.64 23.74
C GLN A 72 -17.94 -32.86 22.33
N VAL A 73 -17.91 -34.11 21.86
CA VAL A 73 -17.51 -34.45 20.49
C VAL A 73 -18.42 -33.76 19.48
N GLU A 74 -19.73 -33.81 19.67
CA GLU A 74 -20.69 -33.10 18.80
C GLU A 74 -20.47 -31.58 18.81
N GLN A 75 -20.24 -30.98 19.97
CA GLN A 75 -19.96 -29.53 20.06
C GLN A 75 -18.67 -29.16 19.35
N ASP A 76 -17.62 -29.96 19.50
CA ASP A 76 -16.34 -29.70 18.86
C ASP A 76 -16.43 -29.91 17.34
N ALA A 77 -17.20 -30.90 16.87
CA ALA A 77 -17.52 -31.07 15.46
C ALA A 77 -18.32 -29.88 14.89
N LYS A 78 -19.34 -29.40 15.61
CA LYS A 78 -20.10 -28.20 15.23
C LYS A 78 -19.22 -26.96 15.15
N LYS A 79 -18.31 -26.76 16.11
CA LYS A 79 -17.34 -25.64 16.08
C LYS A 79 -16.42 -25.73 14.88
N LEU A 80 -15.92 -26.92 14.55
CA LEU A 80 -15.05 -27.13 13.40
C LEU A 80 -15.78 -26.80 12.09
N LEU A 81 -17.02 -27.27 11.94
CA LEU A 81 -17.85 -26.97 10.78
C LEU A 81 -18.15 -25.47 10.66
N GLN A 82 -18.43 -24.79 11.78
CA GLN A 82 -18.60 -23.33 11.81
C GLN A 82 -17.31 -22.58 11.43
N GLN A 83 -16.14 -23.08 11.83
CA GLN A 83 -14.86 -22.48 11.45
C GLN A 83 -14.63 -22.61 9.95
N GLN A 84 -14.86 -23.79 9.38
CA GLN A 84 -14.75 -24.01 7.93
C GLN A 84 -15.72 -23.12 7.15
N GLN A 85 -16.97 -22.98 7.60
CA GLN A 85 -17.94 -22.07 6.97
C GLN A 85 -17.46 -20.61 7.01
N LYS A 86 -16.88 -20.17 8.14
CA LYS A 86 -16.34 -18.81 8.27
C LYS A 86 -15.12 -18.60 7.35
N GLU A 87 -14.26 -19.59 7.20
CA GLU A 87 -13.12 -19.52 6.28
C GLU A 87 -13.58 -19.38 4.84
N VAL A 88 -14.51 -20.23 4.40
CA VAL A 88 -15.11 -20.15 3.05
C VAL A 88 -15.78 -18.79 2.83
N GLU A 89 -16.50 -18.27 3.83
CA GLU A 89 -17.13 -16.96 3.72
C GLU A 89 -16.11 -15.82 3.65
N GLN A 90 -15.02 -15.91 4.42
CA GLN A 90 -13.93 -14.94 4.37
C GLN A 90 -13.26 -14.94 3.00
N GLU A 91 -12.97 -16.10 2.43
CA GLU A 91 -12.43 -16.23 1.07
C GLU A 91 -13.37 -15.62 0.04
N ARG A 92 -14.68 -15.90 0.12
CA ARG A 92 -15.67 -15.30 -0.78
C ARG A 92 -15.66 -13.78 -0.69
N ARG A 93 -15.66 -13.24 0.53
CA ARG A 93 -15.60 -11.78 0.76
C ARG A 93 -14.30 -11.15 0.26
N GLN A 94 -13.17 -11.88 0.31
CA GLN A 94 -11.89 -11.41 -0.22
C GLN A 94 -11.94 -11.34 -1.75
N ARG A 95 -12.39 -12.41 -2.41
CA ARG A 95 -12.56 -12.44 -3.87
C ARG A 95 -13.49 -11.33 -4.37
N GLU A 96 -14.65 -11.15 -3.71
CA GLU A 96 -15.58 -10.07 -4.06
C GLU A 96 -14.96 -8.66 -3.90
N LYS A 97 -14.04 -8.48 -2.95
CA LYS A 97 -13.33 -7.20 -2.76
C LYS A 97 -12.28 -6.99 -3.84
N GLU A 98 -11.55 -8.03 -4.19
CA GLU A 98 -10.53 -8.02 -5.25
C GLU A 98 -11.18 -7.69 -6.59
N GLU A 99 -12.23 -8.41 -6.98
CA GLU A 99 -12.99 -8.15 -8.22
C GLU A 99 -13.51 -6.70 -8.29
N LYS A 100 -14.08 -6.20 -7.19
CA LYS A 100 -14.55 -4.80 -7.12
C LYS A 100 -13.39 -3.79 -7.21
N ALA A 101 -12.25 -4.11 -6.60
CA ALA A 101 -11.07 -3.26 -6.66
C ALA A 101 -10.49 -3.22 -8.09
N GLU A 102 -10.43 -4.35 -8.78
CA GLU A 102 -10.01 -4.46 -10.19
C GLU A 102 -10.93 -3.66 -11.10
N GLN A 103 -12.25 -3.83 -11.00
CA GLN A 103 -13.23 -3.07 -11.76
C GLN A 103 -13.08 -1.55 -11.54
N LEU A 104 -12.81 -1.14 -10.29
CA LEU A 104 -12.58 0.27 -9.97
C LEU A 104 -11.25 0.78 -10.55
N ALA A 105 -10.20 -0.04 -10.53
CA ALA A 105 -8.90 0.30 -11.11
C ALA A 105 -9.00 0.48 -12.63
N GLU A 106 -9.67 -0.44 -13.34
CA GLU A 106 -9.94 -0.31 -14.77
C GLU A 106 -10.73 0.96 -15.10
N ARG A 107 -11.77 1.26 -14.31
CA ARG A 107 -12.56 2.48 -14.47
C ARG A 107 -11.70 3.73 -14.30
N ARG A 108 -10.78 3.73 -13.33
CA ARG A 108 -9.83 4.82 -13.13
C ARG A 108 -8.88 4.97 -14.30
N GLN A 109 -8.32 3.88 -14.80
CA GLN A 109 -7.43 3.87 -15.97
C GLN A 109 -8.13 4.44 -17.21
N LYS A 110 -9.31 3.92 -17.55
CA LYS A 110 -10.14 4.42 -18.67
C LYS A 110 -10.46 5.92 -18.50
N ALA A 111 -10.77 6.37 -17.29
CA ALA A 111 -11.01 7.79 -17.02
C ALA A 111 -9.76 8.66 -17.19
N THR A 112 -8.58 8.17 -16.80
CA THR A 112 -7.30 8.88 -17.01
C THR A 112 -6.94 8.96 -18.49
N GLU A 113 -7.09 7.87 -19.23
CA GLU A 113 -6.84 7.82 -20.68
C GLU A 113 -7.76 8.79 -21.43
N LEU A 114 -9.06 8.79 -21.11
CA LEU A 114 -10.01 9.72 -21.71
C LEU A 114 -9.64 11.18 -21.43
N LYS A 115 -9.18 11.49 -20.21
CA LYS A 115 -8.71 12.84 -19.86
C LYS A 115 -7.46 13.22 -20.65
N GLN A 116 -6.51 12.31 -20.82
CA GLN A 116 -5.30 12.54 -21.61
C GLN A 116 -5.64 12.78 -23.09
N ARG A 117 -6.48 11.92 -23.68
CA ARG A 117 -6.96 12.09 -25.05
C ARG A 117 -7.66 13.43 -25.26
N ARG A 118 -8.52 13.83 -24.32
CA ARG A 118 -9.19 15.13 -24.37
C ARG A 118 -8.20 16.31 -24.26
N ARG A 119 -7.09 16.16 -23.51
CA ARG A 119 -6.04 17.18 -23.45
C ARG A 119 -5.28 17.26 -24.77
N GLN A 120 -4.90 16.12 -25.35
CA GLN A 120 -4.22 16.05 -26.65
C GLN A 120 -5.09 16.67 -27.75
N GLN A 121 -6.37 16.27 -27.86
CA GLN A 121 -7.29 16.84 -28.84
C GLN A 121 -7.42 18.36 -28.72
N LYS A 122 -7.45 18.90 -27.50
CA LYS A 122 -7.47 20.35 -27.28
C LYS A 122 -6.17 21.03 -27.70
N GLN A 123 -5.03 20.38 -27.48
CA GLN A 123 -3.72 20.88 -27.93
C GLN A 123 -3.65 20.87 -29.45
N ASP A 124 -4.04 19.76 -30.10
CA ASP A 124 -4.05 19.63 -31.55
C ASP A 124 -5.00 20.66 -32.20
N GLU A 125 -6.19 20.85 -31.63
CA GLU A 125 -7.13 21.86 -32.11
C GLU A 125 -6.57 23.27 -31.94
N ALA A 126 -5.85 23.57 -30.85
CA ALA A 126 -5.20 24.85 -30.65
C ALA A 126 -4.09 25.09 -31.68
N LEU A 127 -3.23 24.08 -31.94
CA LEU A 127 -2.19 24.14 -32.96
C LEU A 127 -2.79 24.37 -34.35
N GLN A 128 -3.84 23.62 -34.72
CA GLN A 128 -4.54 23.83 -35.99
C GLN A 128 -5.13 25.24 -36.12
N ARG A 129 -5.64 25.82 -35.02
CA ARG A 129 -6.13 27.21 -35.03
C ARG A 129 -4.98 28.20 -35.24
N GLU A 130 -3.81 27.97 -34.66
CA GLU A 130 -2.63 28.81 -34.87
C GLU A 130 -2.10 28.69 -36.30
N GLU A 131 -1.98 27.49 -36.85
CA GLU A 131 -1.60 27.26 -38.25
C GLU A 131 -2.58 27.95 -39.22
N ARG A 132 -3.89 27.86 -38.94
CA ARG A 132 -4.92 28.59 -39.71
C ARG A 132 -4.74 30.10 -39.62
N ARG A 133 -4.37 30.64 -38.46
CA ARG A 133 -4.07 32.08 -38.31
C ARG A 133 -2.84 32.49 -39.08
N ILE A 134 -1.74 31.72 -38.98
CA ILE A 134 -0.48 31.99 -39.69
C ILE A 134 -0.68 31.93 -41.20
N SER A 135 -1.36 30.89 -41.71
CA SER A 135 -1.67 30.76 -43.14
C SER A 135 -2.59 31.86 -43.65
N GLN A 136 -3.60 32.27 -42.88
CA GLN A 136 -4.44 33.42 -43.22
C GLN A 136 -3.63 34.72 -43.28
N ALA A 137 -2.75 34.97 -42.30
CA ALA A 137 -1.89 36.14 -42.29
C ALA A 137 -0.91 36.18 -43.48
N ALA A 138 -0.24 35.05 -43.78
CA ALA A 138 0.64 34.92 -44.94
C ALA A 138 -0.10 35.16 -46.27
N ASN A 139 -1.31 34.61 -46.41
CA ASN A 139 -2.15 34.84 -47.59
C ASN A 139 -2.60 36.31 -47.73
N GLN A 140 -2.87 36.99 -46.61
CA GLN A 140 -3.18 38.42 -46.62
C GLN A 140 -1.98 39.26 -47.05
N GLN A 141 -0.78 38.93 -46.56
CA GLN A 141 0.47 39.57 -46.98
C GLN A 141 0.71 39.39 -48.49
N LEU A 142 0.64 38.16 -49.01
CA LEU A 142 0.79 37.87 -50.44
C LEU A 142 -0.22 38.65 -51.31
N LYS A 143 -1.48 38.75 -50.88
CA LYS A 143 -2.49 39.56 -51.59
C LYS A 143 -2.12 41.04 -51.59
N GLY A 144 -1.64 41.57 -50.47
CA GLY A 144 -1.12 42.93 -50.36
C GLY A 144 0.04 43.19 -51.32
N ASP A 145 1.02 42.29 -51.36
CA ASP A 145 2.20 42.39 -52.22
C ASP A 145 1.84 42.31 -53.72
N LEU A 146 0.93 41.42 -54.11
CA LEU A 146 0.42 41.34 -55.49
C LEU A 146 -0.33 42.63 -55.90
N GLN A 147 -1.10 43.23 -54.99
CA GLN A 147 -1.75 44.52 -55.24
C GLN A 147 -0.73 45.66 -55.33
N ALA A 148 0.31 45.66 -54.50
CA ALA A 148 1.39 46.64 -54.56
C ALA A 148 2.23 46.50 -55.84
N ALA A 149 2.56 45.28 -56.28
CA ALA A 149 3.27 45.01 -57.51
C ALA A 149 2.47 45.41 -58.77
N SER A 150 1.15 45.23 -58.76
CA SER A 150 0.29 45.69 -59.85
C SER A 150 0.17 47.23 -59.91
N LYS A 151 0.13 47.92 -58.76
CA LYS A 151 0.18 49.39 -58.68
C LYS A 151 1.59 49.99 -58.88
N GLY A 152 2.64 49.19 -58.70
CA GLY A 152 4.05 49.58 -58.79
C GLY A 152 4.63 49.75 -60.20
N LYS A 153 3.86 49.45 -61.27
CA LYS A 153 4.29 49.72 -62.66
C LYS A 153 4.40 51.21 -63.02
N ALA A 154 4.14 52.12 -62.07
CA ALA A 154 4.22 53.57 -62.27
C ALA A 154 5.20 54.26 -61.29
N ARG A 155 6.46 53.82 -61.18
CA ARG A 155 7.53 54.67 -60.63
C ARG A 155 8.87 54.37 -61.32
N LYS A 156 9.29 55.30 -62.19
CA LYS A 156 10.63 55.35 -62.79
C LYS A 156 11.67 55.45 -61.67
N GLN A 157 12.71 54.62 -61.76
CA GLN A 157 13.90 54.69 -60.91
C GLN A 157 14.58 56.06 -61.07
N LYS A 158 14.89 56.73 -59.95
CA LYS A 158 15.84 57.86 -59.92
C LYS A 158 17.20 57.33 -59.44
N PRO A 159 18.32 57.85 -59.98
CA PRO A 159 19.64 57.32 -59.68
C PRO A 159 20.05 57.60 -58.23
N ILE A 160 20.70 56.60 -57.65
CA ILE A 160 21.29 56.63 -56.32
C ILE A 160 22.48 57.61 -56.35
N LYS A 161 22.41 58.66 -55.52
CA LYS A 161 23.57 59.47 -55.16
C LYS A 161 24.15 58.91 -53.87
N SER A 162 25.45 58.61 -53.92
CA SER A 162 26.29 58.18 -52.84
C SER A 162 26.43 59.24 -51.75
N CYS A 163 26.38 58.82 -50.48
CA CYS A 163 27.15 59.48 -49.42
C CYS A 163 27.46 58.47 -48.31
N THR A 164 28.68 58.63 -47.83
CA THR A 164 29.53 57.80 -46.99
C THR A 164 29.21 57.92 -45.50
N ASN A 165 29.57 56.84 -44.79
CA ASN A 165 29.97 56.72 -43.38
C ASN A 165 28.96 57.14 -42.29
N ASP A 166 28.66 56.22 -41.38
CA ASP A 166 29.25 56.30 -40.04
C ASP A 166 29.23 54.93 -39.35
N ILE A 167 30.42 54.53 -38.95
CA ILE A 167 30.73 53.38 -38.11
C ILE A 167 30.58 53.87 -36.68
N ALA A 168 29.65 53.28 -35.92
CA ALA A 168 29.66 53.36 -34.46
C ALA A 168 29.54 51.93 -33.92
N ASP A 169 30.72 51.35 -33.78
CA ASP A 169 31.06 50.22 -32.95
C ASP A 169 30.77 50.58 -31.47
N GLN A 170 30.12 49.68 -30.73
CA GLN A 170 30.41 49.50 -29.31
C GLN A 170 29.89 48.15 -28.83
N THR A 171 30.86 47.26 -28.66
CA THR A 171 30.83 46.04 -27.87
C THR A 171 31.17 46.37 -26.41
N ALA A 172 30.45 45.78 -25.46
CA ALA A 172 30.85 45.48 -24.07
C ALA A 172 29.62 44.79 -23.43
N GLY A 173 29.67 43.56 -22.91
CA GLY A 173 30.64 43.03 -21.96
C GLY A 173 29.93 42.84 -20.62
N VAL A 174 29.36 41.65 -20.42
CA VAL A 174 29.59 40.72 -19.29
C VAL A 174 28.81 41.03 -17.99
N GLU A 175 28.40 39.93 -17.35
CA GLU A 175 28.19 39.73 -15.90
C GLU A 175 26.74 39.71 -15.39
N ALA A 176 26.27 38.47 -15.20
CA ALA A 176 25.42 38.11 -14.08
C ALA A 176 26.14 38.38 -12.74
N PRO A 177 25.41 38.75 -11.68
CA PRO A 177 25.36 37.82 -10.56
C PRO A 177 23.98 37.67 -9.89
N LYS A 178 23.73 36.39 -9.61
CA LYS A 178 23.00 35.72 -8.52
C LYS A 178 22.41 36.51 -7.33
N ALA A 179 21.29 35.91 -6.88
CA ALA A 179 20.78 35.72 -5.51
C ALA A 179 19.91 36.88 -4.97
N VAL A 180 18.81 36.68 -4.23
CA VAL A 180 18.47 35.73 -3.15
C VAL A 180 16.92 35.72 -3.00
N GLN A 181 16.33 34.52 -2.84
CA GLN A 181 15.20 34.05 -1.99
C GLN A 181 13.96 34.98 -1.75
N VAL A 182 12.72 34.51 -1.56
CA VAL A 182 12.25 33.56 -0.55
C VAL A 182 10.88 33.00 -0.95
N GLU A 183 10.71 31.72 -0.60
CA GLU A 183 9.53 30.89 -0.61
C GLU A 183 8.20 31.58 -0.22
N GLY A 184 7.19 31.42 -1.06
CA GLY A 184 5.79 31.56 -0.69
C GLY A 184 5.17 30.18 -0.48
N VAL A 185 5.52 29.48 0.60
CA VAL A 185 4.80 28.29 1.03
C VAL A 185 3.39 28.72 1.43
N ALA A 186 2.40 28.34 0.64
CA ALA A 186 1.00 28.50 0.99
C ALA A 186 0.70 27.66 2.24
N LEU A 187 0.52 28.33 3.39
CA LEU A 187 0.04 27.70 4.62
C LEU A 187 -1.35 27.07 4.38
N PRO A 188 -1.59 25.82 4.81
CA PRO A 188 -2.93 25.24 4.76
C PRO A 188 -3.85 25.96 5.74
N LYS A 189 -4.96 26.51 5.23
CA LYS A 189 -6.04 27.06 6.06
C LYS A 189 -6.64 25.95 6.92
N ALA A 190 -6.53 26.08 8.24
CA ALA A 190 -7.14 25.18 9.20
C ALA A 190 -8.68 25.32 9.17
N THR A 191 -9.37 24.33 8.59
CA THR A 191 -10.83 24.18 8.72
C THR A 191 -11.14 23.43 10.01
N ARG A 192 -10.97 24.10 11.15
CA ARG A 192 -11.36 23.57 12.46
C ARG A 192 -12.48 24.43 13.07
N THR A 193 -13.66 24.35 12.45
CA THR A 193 -14.88 25.04 12.93
C THR A 193 -16.01 24.06 13.30
N ARG A 194 -15.66 22.86 13.78
CA ARG A 194 -16.65 21.98 14.42
C ARG A 194 -16.46 21.98 15.93
N THR A 195 -17.40 22.60 16.62
CA THR A 195 -17.58 22.50 18.07
C THR A 195 -17.86 21.03 18.40
N VAL A 196 -16.95 20.38 19.12
CA VAL A 196 -17.13 18.99 19.56
C VAL A 196 -18.08 19.00 20.75
N GLN A 197 -19.31 18.53 20.55
CA GLN A 197 -20.26 18.29 21.63
C GLN A 197 -19.86 16.99 22.35
N PRO A 198 -19.57 17.03 23.67
CA PRO A 198 -19.25 15.83 24.42
C PRO A 198 -20.52 14.97 24.65
N PRO A 199 -20.37 13.64 24.81
CA PRO A 199 -21.50 12.74 25.00
C PRO A 199 -22.20 12.99 26.36
N GLN A 200 -23.52 12.81 26.37
CA GLN A 200 -24.44 13.14 27.49
C GLN A 200 -24.09 12.50 28.84
N ARG A 201 -23.29 11.42 28.87
CA ARG A 201 -22.85 10.78 30.12
C ARG A 201 -21.98 11.66 31.01
N TYR A 202 -21.46 12.77 30.49
CA TYR A 202 -20.59 13.70 31.22
C TYR A 202 -21.27 15.03 31.55
N LEU A 203 -22.58 15.17 31.31
CA LEU A 203 -23.35 16.33 31.73
C LEU A 203 -23.98 15.97 33.09
N ILE A 204 -23.43 16.54 34.17
CA ILE A 204 -23.95 16.46 35.54
C ILE A 204 -25.08 17.47 35.71
#